data_AF-A0A381T1Z1-F1
#
_entry.id   AF-A0A381T1Z1-F1
#
_cell.length_a   1.000
_cell.length_b   1.000
_cell.length_c   1.000
_cell.angle_alpha   90.00
_cell.angle_beta   90.00
_cell.angle_gamma   90.00
#
_symmetry.space_group_name_H-M   'P 1'
#
loop_
_entity.id
_entity.type
_entity.pdbx_description
1 polymer ?
#
loop_
_entity_poly.entity_id
_entity_poly.type
_entity_poly.pdbx_seq_one_letter_code
_entity_poly.pdbx_strand_id
1 'polypeptide(L)' 'MKIGDKIKFDFAGKKKEGTVSKLFDNTVYLKVDFDKDKQKTVKRKFSQVDSGKPKKK' A
#
# COMPACT_ATOMS: atom_id res chain seq x y z
N MET A 1 -4.82 -9.91 -1.14
CA MET A 1 -4.00 -9.43 -0.01
C MET A 1 -4.68 -9.81 1.29
N LYS A 2 -3.93 -10.26 2.31
CA LYS A 2 -4.43 -10.55 3.67
C LYS A 2 -3.83 -9.56 4.68
N ILE A 3 -4.43 -9.44 5.85
CA ILE A 3 -3.86 -8.66 6.97
C ILE A 3 -2.58 -9.37 7.44
N GLY A 4 -1.48 -8.62 7.58
CA GLY A 4 -0.14 -9.14 7.89
C GLY A 4 0.75 -9.34 6.66
N ASP A 5 0.20 -9.24 5.45
CA ASP A 5 0.95 -9.40 4.21
C ASP A 5 1.83 -8.18 3.94
N LYS A 6 3.09 -8.40 3.55
CA LYS A 6 4.02 -7.32 3.15
C LYS A 6 3.94 -7.10 1.65
N ILE A 7 3.60 -5.88 1.27
CA ILE A 7 3.45 -5.51 -0.14
C ILE A 7 4.37 -4.35 -0.50
N LYS A 8 4.88 -4.37 -1.72
CA LYS A 8 5.61 -3.23 -2.30
C LYS A 8 4.64 -2.39 -3.10
N PHE A 9 4.61 -1.09 -2.84
CA PHE A 9 3.75 -0.14 -3.53
C PHE A 9 4.49 1.17 -3.81
N ASP A 10 4.06 1.90 -4.82
CA ASP A 10 4.61 3.22 -5.08
C ASP A 10 4.01 4.24 -4.12
N PHE A 11 4.87 4.97 -3.41
CA PHE A 11 4.48 6.04 -2.52
C PHE A 11 5.39 7.25 -2.73
N ALA A 12 4.81 8.33 -3.24
CA ALA A 12 5.50 9.57 -3.57
C ALA A 12 6.67 9.36 -4.58
N GLY A 13 6.45 8.52 -5.60
CA GLY A 13 7.45 8.23 -6.64
C GLY A 13 8.60 7.35 -6.17
N LYS A 14 8.48 6.75 -4.97
CA LYS A 14 9.42 5.77 -4.43
C LYS A 14 8.68 4.49 -4.13
N LYS A 15 9.27 3.36 -4.51
CA LYS A 15 8.81 2.04 -4.06
C LYS A 15 9.06 1.91 -2.57
N LYS A 16 7.99 1.69 -1.82
CA LYS A 16 8.02 1.42 -0.38
C LYS A 16 7.41 0.07 -0.10
N GLU A 17 7.90 -0.54 0.96
CA GLU A 17 7.35 -1.79 1.47
C GLU A 17 6.48 -1.46 2.67
N GLY A 18 5.25 -1.97 2.70
CA GLY A 18 4.31 -1.77 3.79
C GLY A 18 3.56 -3.05 4.11
N THR A 19 3.24 -3.23 5.38
CA THR A 19 2.47 -4.37 5.88
C THR A 19 0.99 -4.01 5.91
N VAL A 20 0.12 -4.86 5.37
CA VAL A 20 -1.32 -4.67 5.45
C VAL A 20 -1.77 -4.76 6.90
N SER A 21 -2.18 -3.63 7.47
CA SER A 21 -2.68 -3.54 8.84
C SER A 21 -4.20 -3.73 8.90
N LYS A 22 -4.92 -3.13 7.96
CA LYS A 22 -6.37 -3.35 7.80
C LYS A 22 -6.71 -3.49 6.32
N LEU A 23 -7.65 -4.38 6.03
CA LEU A 23 -8.15 -4.60 4.70
C LEU A 23 -9.67 -4.43 4.73
N PHE A 24 -10.17 -3.54 3.89
CA PHE A 24 -11.59 -3.34 3.62
C PHE A 24 -11.83 -3.64 2.14
N ASP A 25 -13.08 -3.87 1.76
CA ASP A 25 -13.48 -4.24 0.40
C ASP A 25 -12.88 -3.35 -0.70
N ASN A 26 -12.76 -2.04 -0.44
CA ASN A 26 -12.27 -1.09 -1.45
C ASN A 26 -11.02 -0.30 -1.02
N THR A 27 -10.62 -0.42 0.25
CA THR A 27 -9.47 0.32 0.80
C THR A 27 -8.58 -0.58 1.63
N VAL A 28 -7.28 -0.41 1.47
CA VAL A 28 -6.26 -1.07 2.27
C VAL A 28 -5.52 -0.03 3.09
N TYR A 29 -5.26 -0.38 4.35
CA TYR A 29 -4.44 0.39 5.26
C TYR A 29 -3.11 -0.32 5.41
N LEU A 30 -2.05 0.35 5.00
CA LEU A 30 -0.70 -0.17 4.95
C LEU A 30 0.11 0.52 6.03
N LYS A 31 0.65 -0.26 6.97
CA LYS A 31 1.60 0.23 7.94
C LYS A 31 2.98 0.19 7.31
N VAL A 32 3.60 1.35 7.17
CA VAL A 32 4.90 1.53 6.52
C VAL A 32 5.84 2.05 7.57
N ASP A 33 7.00 1.42 7.68
CA ASP A 33 8.09 1.99 8.46
C ASP A 33 8.86 2.95 7.55
N PHE A 34 8.62 4.25 7.71
CA PHE A 34 9.46 5.25 7.10
C PHE A 34 10.63 5.55 8.04
N ASP A 35 11.82 5.66 7.46
CA ASP A 35 13.04 5.99 8.18
C ASP A 35 12.90 7.21 9.11
N LYS A 36 12.12 8.22 8.66
CA LYS A 36 11.79 9.43 9.41
C LYS A 36 10.44 9.40 10.15
N ASP A 37 9.57 8.44 9.86
CA ASP A 37 8.21 8.31 10.41
C ASP A 37 7.92 6.82 10.64
N LYS A 38 8.48 6.28 11.72
CA LYS A 38 8.24 4.88 12.09
C LYS A 38 6.74 4.67 12.35
N GLN A 39 6.18 3.59 11.80
CA GLN A 39 4.76 3.19 11.93
C GLN A 39 3.68 4.05 11.24
N LYS A 40 4.02 4.87 10.24
CA LYS A 40 3.01 5.62 9.48
C LYS A 40 2.00 4.69 8.81
N THR A 41 0.72 5.00 8.93
CA THR A 41 -0.34 4.23 8.25
C THR A 41 -0.79 4.98 7.00
N VAL A 42 -0.68 4.33 5.85
CA VAL A 42 -1.10 4.85 4.56
C VAL A 42 -2.41 4.19 4.16
N LYS A 43 -3.46 5.01 3.99
CA LYS A 43 -4.73 4.56 3.39
C LYS A 43 -4.63 4.64 1.88
N ARG A 44 -4.89 3.54 1.18
CA ARG A 44 -4.99 3.51 -0.29
C ARG A 44 -6.21 2.73 -0.74
N LYS A 45 -6.73 3.08 -1.92
CA LYS A 45 -7.75 2.26 -2.58
C LYS A 45 -7.10 1.03 -3.17
N PHE A 46 -7.80 -0.11 -3.15
CA PHE A 46 -7.27 -1.36 -3.69
C PHE A 46 -6.83 -1.20 -5.16
N SER A 47 -7.63 -0.48 -5.95
CA SER A 47 -7.38 -0.14 -7.36
C SER A 47 -6.09 0.67 -7.63
N GLN A 48 -5.48 1.28 -6.60
CA GLN A 48 -4.21 2.03 -6.74
C GLN A 48 -2.98 1.26 -6.25
N VAL A 49 -3.19 0.27 -5.39
CA VAL A 49 -2.10 -0.53 -4.79
C VAL A 49 -1.80 -1.74 -5.65
N ASP A 50 -2.83 -2.35 -6.21
CA ASP A 50 -2.71 -3.26 -7.33
C ASP A 50 -2.43 -2.43 -8.60
N SER A 51 -1.17 -2.01 -8.76
CA SER A 51 -0.68 -1.47 -10.03
C SER A 51 -0.58 -2.62 -11.04
N GLY A 52 -1.75 -3.14 -11.42
CA GLY A 52 -1.97 -4.27 -12.30
C GLY A 52 -3.02 -3.99 -13.37
N LYS A 53 -3.33 -2.72 -13.68
CA LYS A 53 -3.97 -2.39 -14.97
C LYS A 53 -3.09 -1.47 -15.80
N PRO A 54 -2.61 -1.94 -16.97
CA PRO A 54 -1.91 -1.10 -17.92
C PRO A 54 -2.88 -0.01 -18.37
N LYS A 55 -2.43 1.24 -18.37
CA LYS A 55 -3.10 2.27 -19.18
C LYS A 55 -3.08 1.76 -20.63
N LYS A 56 -4.19 1.22 -21.10
CA LYS A 56 -4.44 1.02 -22.54
C LYS A 56 -5.37 2.13 -23.02
N LYS A 57 -4.94 2.69 -24.15
CA LYS A 57 -5.50 3.74 -25.00
C LYS A 57 -5.19 5.16 -24.56
#